data_AF-A0A1S1MXW3-F1
#
_entry.id   AF-A0A1S1MXW3-F1
#
_cell.length_a   1.000
_cell.length_b   1.000
_cell.length_c   1.000
_cell.angle_alpha   90.00
_cell.angle_beta   90.00
_cell.angle_gamma   90.00
#
_symmetry.space_group_name_H-M   'P 1'
#
loop_
_entity.id
_entity.type
_entity.pdbx_description
1 polymer ?
#
loop_
_entity_poly.entity_id
_entity_poly.type
_entity_poly.pdbx_seq_one_letter_code
_entity_poly.pdbx_strand_id
1 'polypeptide(L)'
;MIRQTDHYFGFIGTLLGGALILFFFILVQDSVSSHYVDAAKLAAGNKTSDAWVVSVATFASFLVCSTLIFALVRFGTKDFLQYLAIKASSMPDLVKWLGVTALFLLVSHSIMYTMGKPFADDYAVSLYTSADALWLLLIAVIVIAPLFEELFFRGYLFHGFSRSFLRPAGAVIVTSLLWGMVHPQYELYLIAIIFCQGIMLCLARMHTNSILTCVLMHALINITVVGKTIYYVEFVAV
;
A
#
# COMPACT_ATOMS: atom_id res chain seq x y z
N MET A 1 8.76 -31.04 -0.93
CA MET A 1 8.89 -31.43 -2.35
C MET A 1 7.88 -30.59 -3.13
N ILE A 2 8.30 -29.45 -3.70
CA ILE A 2 7.40 -28.54 -4.42
C ILE A 2 7.31 -29.06 -5.86
N ARG A 3 6.13 -29.51 -6.29
CA ARG A 3 5.92 -29.93 -7.68
C ARG A 3 6.19 -28.75 -8.61
N GLN A 4 7.14 -28.94 -9.52
CA GLN A 4 7.28 -28.16 -10.74
C GLN A 4 6.09 -28.50 -11.65
N THR A 5 5.07 -27.65 -11.68
CA THR A 5 4.24 -27.41 -12.85
C THR A 5 3.62 -26.01 -12.73
N ASP A 6 3.24 -25.46 -13.88
CA ASP A 6 2.34 -24.31 -14.08
C ASP A 6 3.05 -22.95 -14.21
N HIS A 7 3.30 -22.58 -15.47
CA HIS A 7 3.98 -21.39 -15.97
C HIS A 7 3.98 -20.16 -15.04
N TYR A 8 5.19 -19.77 -14.63
CA TYR A 8 5.47 -18.54 -13.89
C TYR A 8 6.09 -17.53 -14.86
N PHE A 9 5.74 -16.24 -14.73
CA PHE A 9 6.34 -15.15 -15.52
C PHE A 9 7.88 -15.07 -15.40
N GLY A 10 8.46 -15.78 -14.43
CA GLY A 10 9.87 -15.66 -14.07
C GLY A 10 10.20 -14.26 -13.55
N PHE A 11 11.47 -14.03 -13.22
CA PHE A 11 11.90 -12.70 -12.76
C PHE A 11 11.56 -11.60 -13.76
N ILE A 12 11.94 -11.80 -15.03
CA ILE A 12 11.81 -10.78 -16.08
C ILE A 12 10.33 -10.49 -16.36
N GLY A 13 9.49 -11.51 -16.50
CA GLY A 13 8.08 -11.27 -16.76
C GLY A 13 7.36 -10.61 -15.58
N THR A 14 7.71 -10.96 -14.34
CA THR A 14 7.20 -10.25 -13.15
C THR A 14 7.67 -8.80 -13.11
N LEU A 15 8.93 -8.53 -13.46
CA LEU A 15 9.48 -7.19 -13.50
C LEU A 15 8.79 -6.34 -14.58
N LEU A 16 8.67 -6.86 -15.80
CA LEU A 16 8.03 -6.16 -16.93
C LEU A 16 6.54 -5.92 -16.69
N GLY A 17 5.81 -6.93 -16.18
CA GLY A 17 4.41 -6.74 -15.83
C GLY A 17 4.23 -5.77 -14.66
N GLY A 18 5.14 -5.81 -13.67
CA GLY A 18 5.18 -4.86 -12.57
C GLY A 18 5.42 -3.41 -13.04
N ALA A 19 6.38 -3.22 -13.95
CA ALA A 19 6.66 -1.93 -14.57
C ALA A 19 5.49 -1.42 -15.40
N LEU A 20 4.79 -2.30 -16.12
CA LEU A 20 3.56 -1.94 -16.86
C LEU A 20 2.45 -1.48 -15.92
N ILE A 21 2.21 -2.20 -14.81
CA ILE A 21 1.22 -1.80 -13.80
C ILE A 21 1.59 -0.45 -13.19
N LEU A 22 2.86 -0.24 -12.84
CA LEU A 22 3.33 1.03 -12.29
C LEU A 22 3.22 2.18 -13.31
N PHE A 23 3.48 1.92 -14.59
CA PHE A 23 3.28 2.91 -15.65
C PHE A 23 1.81 3.35 -15.73
N PHE A 24 0.86 2.41 -15.72
CA PHE A 24 -0.58 2.74 -15.71
C PHE A 24 -1.00 3.42 -14.41
N PHE A 25 -0.44 3.04 -13.27
CA PHE A 25 -0.67 3.72 -12.00
C PHE A 25 -0.27 5.20 -12.10
N ILE A 26 0.96 5.49 -12.56
CA ILE A 26 1.46 6.85 -12.73
C ILE A 26 0.59 7.61 -13.74
N LEU A 27 0.25 7.01 -14.88
CA LEU A 27 -0.60 7.64 -15.89
C LEU A 27 -1.98 8.00 -15.35
N VAL A 28 -2.60 7.14 -14.52
CA VAL A 28 -3.89 7.45 -13.89
C VAL A 28 -3.74 8.55 -12.84
N GLN A 29 -2.71 8.49 -11.99
CA GLN A 29 -2.43 9.52 -10.99
C GLN A 29 -2.21 10.88 -11.66
N ASP A 30 -1.38 10.94 -12.71
CA ASP A 30 -1.10 12.16 -13.47
C ASP A 30 -2.33 12.66 -14.21
N SER A 31 -3.13 11.78 -14.82
CA SER A 31 -4.34 12.18 -15.55
C SER A 31 -5.42 12.76 -14.64
N VAL A 32 -5.62 12.16 -13.45
CA VAL A 32 -6.56 12.69 -12.46
C VAL A 32 -6.01 14.00 -11.90
N SER A 33 -4.72 14.03 -11.54
CA SER A 33 -4.07 15.22 -11.02
C SER A 33 -4.14 16.38 -12.01
N SER A 34 -3.80 16.18 -13.28
CA SER A 34 -3.87 17.25 -14.30
C SER A 34 -5.30 17.76 -14.49
N HIS A 35 -6.30 16.87 -14.50
CA HIS A 35 -7.69 17.26 -14.69
C HIS A 35 -8.21 18.18 -13.57
N TYR A 36 -7.88 17.86 -12.31
CA TYR A 36 -8.39 18.58 -11.15
C TYR A 36 -7.46 19.71 -10.68
N VAL A 37 -6.15 19.55 -10.79
CA VAL A 37 -5.18 20.60 -10.43
C VAL A 37 -5.25 21.77 -11.38
N ASP A 38 -5.48 21.56 -12.68
CA ASP A 38 -5.65 22.69 -13.61
C ASP A 38 -6.93 23.46 -13.30
N ALA A 39 -8.04 22.77 -13.00
CA ALA A 39 -9.28 23.38 -12.56
C ALA A 39 -9.13 24.15 -11.23
N ALA A 40 -8.37 23.60 -10.27
CA ALA A 40 -8.11 24.21 -8.97
C ALA A 40 -7.12 25.39 -9.06
N LYS A 41 -6.06 25.30 -9.87
CA LYS A 41 -5.12 26.40 -10.14
C LYS A 41 -5.78 27.56 -10.89
N LEU A 42 -6.76 27.26 -11.75
CA LEU A 42 -7.63 28.27 -12.39
C LEU A 42 -8.53 28.99 -11.37
N ALA A 43 -8.85 28.35 -10.24
CA ALA A 43 -9.78 28.88 -9.23
C ALA A 43 -9.10 29.50 -7.99
N ALA A 44 -7.92 29.01 -7.57
CA ALA A 44 -7.26 29.46 -6.34
C ALA A 44 -5.73 29.31 -6.39
N GLY A 45 -5.02 30.41 -6.18
CA GLY A 45 -3.57 30.44 -6.12
C GLY A 45 -2.99 29.70 -4.91
N ASN A 46 -2.54 28.47 -5.15
CA ASN A 46 -1.49 27.73 -4.42
C ASN A 46 -1.90 26.93 -3.15
N LYS A 47 -1.96 25.59 -3.29
CA LYS A 47 -1.35 24.52 -2.46
C LYS A 47 -2.04 23.18 -2.78
N THR A 48 -1.42 22.35 -3.62
CA THR A 48 -2.02 21.07 -4.06
C THR A 48 -1.58 19.91 -3.16
N SER A 49 -2.44 19.56 -2.21
CA SER A 49 -2.66 18.19 -1.74
C SER A 49 -4.17 18.02 -1.53
N ASP A 50 -4.94 18.15 -2.61
CA ASP A 50 -6.39 18.09 -2.55
C ASP A 50 -6.83 16.64 -2.28
N ALA A 51 -7.39 16.39 -1.09
CA ALA A 51 -7.87 15.08 -0.68
C ALA A 51 -8.89 14.47 -1.66
N TRP A 52 -9.63 15.30 -2.40
CA TRP A 52 -10.48 14.82 -3.48
C TRP A 52 -9.66 14.14 -4.57
N VAL A 53 -8.59 14.80 -5.05
CA VAL A 53 -7.70 14.29 -6.10
C VAL A 53 -7.07 12.98 -5.68
N VAL A 54 -6.52 12.92 -4.46
CA VAL A 54 -5.91 11.69 -3.91
C VAL A 54 -6.94 10.58 -3.82
N SER A 55 -8.15 10.86 -3.34
CA SER A 55 -9.21 9.86 -3.24
C SER A 55 -9.61 9.34 -4.61
N VAL A 56 -9.97 10.22 -5.55
CA VAL A 56 -10.39 9.84 -6.90
C VAL A 56 -9.28 9.08 -7.64
N ALA A 57 -8.03 9.55 -7.54
CA ALA A 57 -6.89 8.88 -8.16
C ALA A 57 -6.66 7.49 -7.56
N THR A 58 -6.85 7.31 -6.25
CA THR A 58 -6.76 6.01 -5.57
C THR A 58 -7.83 5.04 -6.07
N PHE A 59 -9.08 5.47 -6.16
CA PHE A 59 -10.17 4.65 -6.71
C PHE A 59 -9.96 4.30 -8.18
N ALA A 60 -9.60 5.27 -9.02
CA ALA A 60 -9.33 5.05 -10.43
C ALA A 60 -8.15 4.09 -10.63
N SER A 61 -7.07 4.28 -9.86
CA SER A 61 -5.89 3.42 -9.88
C SER A 61 -6.24 1.99 -9.46
N PHE A 62 -7.03 1.82 -8.40
CA PHE A 62 -7.51 0.50 -7.98
C PHE A 62 -8.27 -0.20 -9.10
N LEU A 63 -9.21 0.47 -9.76
CA LEU A 63 -9.99 -0.14 -10.84
C LEU A 63 -9.11 -0.54 -12.04
N VAL A 64 -8.29 0.39 -12.54
CA VAL A 64 -7.44 0.17 -13.72
C VAL A 64 -6.36 -0.88 -13.42
N CYS A 65 -5.60 -0.67 -12.35
CA CYS A 65 -4.45 -1.51 -12.05
C CYS A 65 -4.84 -2.90 -11.54
N SER A 66 -5.93 -3.03 -10.76
CA SER A 66 -6.41 -4.36 -10.36
C SER A 66 -6.90 -5.14 -11.57
N THR A 67 -7.63 -4.51 -12.49
CA THR A 67 -8.05 -5.14 -13.75
C THR A 67 -6.86 -5.63 -14.56
N LEU A 68 -5.81 -4.80 -14.67
CA LEU A 68 -4.57 -5.17 -15.35
C LEU A 68 -3.84 -6.32 -14.64
N ILE A 69 -3.73 -6.29 -13.32
CA ILE A 69 -3.16 -7.39 -12.52
C ILE A 69 -3.93 -8.68 -12.78
N PHE A 70 -5.26 -8.66 -12.69
CA PHE A 70 -6.09 -9.84 -12.95
C PHE A 70 -5.92 -10.34 -14.38
N ALA A 71 -5.91 -9.46 -15.38
CA ALA A 71 -5.69 -9.82 -16.77
C ALA A 71 -4.32 -10.50 -16.94
N LEU A 72 -3.24 -9.86 -16.49
CA LEU A 72 -1.88 -10.40 -16.56
C LEU A 72 -1.81 -11.78 -15.92
N VAL A 73 -2.22 -11.93 -14.65
CA VAL A 73 -2.15 -13.22 -13.94
C VAL A 73 -3.01 -14.28 -14.63
N ARG A 74 -4.20 -13.93 -15.14
CA ARG A 74 -5.09 -14.86 -15.83
C ARG A 74 -4.53 -15.35 -17.16
N PHE A 75 -3.71 -14.55 -17.84
CA PHE A 75 -2.95 -14.98 -19.02
C PHE A 75 -1.81 -15.94 -18.67
N GLY A 76 -1.14 -15.73 -17.52
CA GLY A 76 -0.03 -16.58 -17.09
C GLY A 76 -0.44 -17.90 -16.43
N THR A 77 -1.58 -17.95 -15.74
CA THR A 77 -2.06 -19.15 -15.04
C THR A 77 -3.58 -19.26 -15.00
N LYS A 78 -4.08 -20.50 -14.97
CA LYS A 78 -5.52 -20.78 -14.79
C LYS A 78 -5.96 -20.58 -13.33
N ASP A 79 -5.07 -20.79 -12.36
CA ASP A 79 -5.36 -20.71 -10.93
C ASP A 79 -4.98 -19.34 -10.32
N PHE A 80 -5.46 -18.26 -10.94
CA PHE A 80 -5.08 -16.89 -10.58
C PHE A 80 -5.41 -16.49 -9.12
N LEU A 81 -6.49 -17.02 -8.54
CA LEU A 81 -6.84 -16.79 -7.13
C LEU A 81 -5.79 -17.40 -6.19
N GLN A 82 -5.24 -18.56 -6.55
CA GLN A 82 -4.17 -19.22 -5.80
C GLN A 82 -2.84 -18.50 -5.99
N TYR A 83 -2.57 -17.99 -7.20
CA TYR A 83 -1.39 -17.16 -7.48
C TYR A 83 -1.37 -15.92 -6.59
N LEU A 84 -2.46 -15.14 -6.61
CA LEU A 84 -2.61 -13.92 -5.82
C LEU A 84 -2.81 -14.21 -4.33
N ALA A 85 -3.12 -15.45 -3.95
CA ALA A 85 -3.47 -15.87 -2.61
C ALA A 85 -4.62 -15.06 -1.98
N ILE A 86 -5.67 -14.86 -2.77
CA ILE A 86 -6.94 -14.28 -2.33
C ILE A 86 -7.69 -15.37 -1.55
N LYS A 87 -7.40 -15.47 -0.25
CA LYS A 87 -8.12 -16.37 0.67
C LYS A 87 -8.04 -15.85 2.10
N ALA A 88 -9.00 -16.22 2.95
CA ALA A 88 -8.93 -15.94 4.38
C ALA A 88 -7.87 -16.82 5.08
N SER A 89 -7.23 -16.28 6.11
CA SER A 89 -6.40 -17.03 7.04
C SER A 89 -7.24 -17.59 8.20
N SER A 90 -6.65 -18.45 9.02
CA SER A 90 -7.26 -18.82 10.29
C SER A 90 -7.42 -17.60 11.20
N MET A 91 -8.44 -17.59 12.07
CA MET A 91 -8.62 -16.52 13.05
C MET A 91 -7.42 -16.35 13.99
N PRO A 92 -6.79 -17.42 14.53
CA PRO A 92 -5.59 -17.29 15.35
C PRO A 92 -4.44 -16.60 14.61
N ASP A 93 -4.22 -16.93 13.33
CA ASP A 93 -3.18 -16.26 12.53
C ASP A 93 -3.50 -14.79 12.30
N LEU A 94 -4.76 -14.46 12.02
CA LEU A 94 -5.20 -13.08 11.85
C LEU A 94 -4.98 -12.27 13.13
N VAL A 95 -5.44 -12.78 14.27
CA VAL A 95 -5.26 -12.12 15.58
C VAL A 95 -3.78 -11.95 15.92
N LYS A 96 -2.96 -12.97 15.68
CA LYS A 96 -1.50 -12.91 15.86
C LYS A 96 -0.89 -11.76 15.05
N TRP A 97 -1.20 -11.68 13.75
CA TRP A 97 -0.59 -10.68 12.87
C TRP A 97 -1.14 -9.27 13.10
N LEU A 98 -2.40 -9.11 13.49
CA LEU A 98 -2.93 -7.83 13.98
C LEU A 98 -2.25 -7.39 15.28
N GLY A 99 -2.01 -8.33 16.21
CA GLY A 99 -1.26 -8.07 17.45
C GLY A 99 0.19 -7.66 17.20
N VAL A 100 0.88 -8.34 16.27
CA VAL A 100 2.24 -7.97 15.82
C VAL A 100 2.23 -6.56 15.21
N THR A 101 1.22 -6.24 14.40
CA THR A 101 1.07 -4.91 13.79
C THR A 101 0.85 -3.83 14.86
N ALA A 102 -0.04 -4.07 15.83
CA ALA A 102 -0.29 -3.14 16.93
C ALA A 102 0.97 -2.90 17.79
N LEU A 103 1.72 -3.96 18.09
CA LEU A 103 3.00 -3.85 18.81
C LEU A 103 4.04 -3.06 18.00
N PHE A 104 4.15 -3.33 16.70
CA PHE A 104 5.05 -2.59 15.81
C PHE A 104 4.70 -1.10 15.79
N LEU A 105 3.41 -0.76 15.68
CA LEU A 105 2.94 0.63 15.68
C LEU A 105 3.25 1.33 17.01
N LEU A 106 3.04 0.65 18.14
CA LEU A 106 3.38 1.17 19.46
C LEU A 106 4.88 1.45 19.58
N VAL A 107 5.72 0.46 19.26
CA VAL A 107 7.18 0.58 19.35
C VAL A 107 7.73 1.66 18.42
N SER A 108 7.31 1.66 17.15
CA SER A 108 7.74 2.67 16.17
C SER A 108 7.30 4.08 16.58
N HIS A 109 6.09 4.24 17.12
CA HIS A 109 5.64 5.53 17.64
C HIS A 109 6.44 5.99 18.86
N SER A 110 6.73 5.10 19.82
CA SER A 110 7.57 5.43 20.97
C SER A 110 8.98 5.86 20.56
N ILE A 111 9.59 5.18 19.57
CA ILE A 111 10.90 5.57 19.03
C ILE A 111 10.82 6.95 18.37
N MET A 112 9.81 7.20 17.53
CA MET A 112 9.65 8.50 16.89
C MET A 112 9.48 9.63 17.92
N TYR A 113 8.71 9.37 18.98
CA TYR A 113 8.51 10.32 20.06
C TYR A 113 9.83 10.67 20.79
N THR A 114 10.65 9.68 21.13
CA THR A 114 11.96 9.94 21.79
C THR A 114 12.96 10.62 20.87
N MET A 115 12.82 10.48 19.55
CA MET A 115 13.60 11.18 18.54
C MET A 115 13.08 12.60 18.26
N GLY A 116 12.05 13.08 18.97
CA GLY A 116 11.46 14.40 18.77
C GLY A 116 10.78 14.57 17.42
N LYS A 117 10.34 13.47 16.79
CA LYS A 117 9.59 13.54 15.52
C LYS A 117 8.16 14.05 15.76
N PRO A 118 7.54 14.71 14.76
CA PRO A 118 6.16 15.17 14.85
C PRO A 118 5.20 14.04 15.22
N PHE A 119 4.18 14.37 16.02
CA PHE A 119 3.16 13.41 16.42
C PHE A 119 2.32 12.93 15.22
N ALA A 120 1.91 13.86 14.37
CA ALA A 120 1.29 13.63 13.07
C ALA A 120 2.20 14.19 11.96
N ASP A 121 2.20 13.52 10.81
CA ASP A 121 3.01 13.92 9.65
C ASP A 121 2.33 15.05 8.86
N ASP A 122 3.12 15.99 8.34
CA ASP A 122 2.62 17.20 7.67
C ASP A 122 1.80 16.88 6.41
N TYR A 123 2.18 15.87 5.63
CA TYR A 123 1.41 15.45 4.46
C TYR A 123 0.06 14.88 4.88
N ALA A 124 0.03 14.03 5.91
CA ALA A 124 -1.22 13.47 6.43
C ALA A 124 -2.14 14.58 7.01
N VAL A 125 -1.58 15.56 7.73
CA VAL A 125 -2.32 16.72 8.25
C VAL A 125 -2.88 17.55 7.09
N SER A 126 -2.06 17.90 6.11
CA SER A 126 -2.49 18.66 4.93
C SER A 126 -3.63 17.96 4.20
N LEU A 127 -3.50 16.65 3.97
CA LEU A 127 -4.53 15.83 3.34
C LEU A 127 -5.83 15.83 4.15
N TYR A 128 -5.77 15.61 5.45
CA TYR A 128 -6.95 15.64 6.32
C TYR A 128 -7.64 17.02 6.31
N THR A 129 -6.88 18.10 6.48
CA THR A 129 -7.44 19.47 6.52
C THR A 129 -8.04 19.93 5.20
N SER A 130 -7.62 19.34 4.08
CA SER A 130 -8.18 19.60 2.74
C SER A 130 -9.43 18.77 2.40
N ALA A 131 -9.87 17.88 3.30
CA ALA A 131 -10.89 16.89 2.98
C ALA A 131 -12.32 17.43 3.14
N ASP A 132 -12.87 18.02 2.06
CA ASP A 132 -14.29 18.40 1.99
C ASP A 132 -15.23 17.20 2.19
N ALA A 133 -14.84 16.04 1.64
CA ALA A 133 -15.55 14.78 1.78
C ALA A 133 -14.72 13.77 2.57
N LEU A 134 -14.61 13.98 3.90
CA LEU A 134 -13.80 13.12 4.77
C LEU A 134 -14.10 11.63 4.62
N TRP A 135 -15.37 11.22 4.51
CA TRP A 135 -15.75 9.82 4.33
C TRP A 135 -15.12 9.19 3.07
N LEU A 136 -14.98 9.96 1.99
CA LEU A 136 -14.39 9.48 0.73
C LEU A 136 -12.89 9.26 0.91
N LEU A 137 -12.21 10.20 1.58
CA LEU A 137 -10.79 10.08 1.92
C LEU A 137 -10.54 8.87 2.83
N LEU A 138 -11.40 8.66 3.84
CA LEU A 138 -11.28 7.53 4.76
C LEU A 138 -11.41 6.20 4.02
N ILE A 139 -12.39 6.04 3.13
CA ILE A 139 -12.53 4.81 2.34
C ILE A 139 -11.33 4.64 1.40
N ALA A 140 -10.88 5.70 0.73
CA ALA A 140 -9.73 5.65 -0.16
C ALA A 140 -8.47 5.15 0.57
N VAL A 141 -8.14 5.76 1.72
CA VAL A 141 -6.88 5.47 2.44
C VAL A 141 -6.97 4.19 3.28
N ILE A 142 -8.11 3.88 3.91
CA ILE A 142 -8.21 2.73 4.83
C ILE A 142 -8.60 1.44 4.11
N VAL A 143 -9.29 1.52 2.97
CA VAL A 143 -9.83 0.34 2.27
C VAL A 143 -9.19 0.18 0.89
N ILE A 144 -9.32 1.19 0.03
CA ILE A 144 -8.98 1.05 -1.39
C ILE A 144 -7.47 0.96 -1.61
N ALA A 145 -6.69 1.84 -0.97
CA ALA A 145 -5.23 1.82 -1.03
C ALA A 145 -4.66 0.48 -0.52
N PRO A 146 -5.02 -0.03 0.68
CA PRO A 146 -4.60 -1.36 1.12
C PRO A 146 -5.00 -2.49 0.17
N LEU A 147 -6.22 -2.48 -0.38
CA LEU A 147 -6.65 -3.50 -1.35
C LEU A 147 -5.76 -3.49 -2.60
N PHE A 148 -5.51 -2.32 -3.17
CA PHE A 148 -4.66 -2.18 -4.35
C PHE A 148 -3.21 -2.59 -4.05
N GLU A 149 -2.61 -1.99 -3.01
CA GLU A 149 -1.20 -2.14 -2.71
C GLU A 149 -0.88 -3.57 -2.32
N GLU A 150 -1.69 -4.23 -1.49
CA GLU A 150 -1.45 -5.63 -1.14
C GLU A 150 -1.67 -6.58 -2.33
N LEU A 151 -2.62 -6.28 -3.22
CA LEU A 151 -2.80 -7.04 -4.45
C LEU A 151 -1.56 -6.92 -5.36
N PHE A 152 -1.01 -5.72 -5.49
CA PHE A 152 0.16 -5.46 -6.34
C PHE A 152 1.46 -5.99 -5.72
N PHE A 153 1.80 -5.56 -4.50
CA PHE A 153 3.06 -5.88 -3.86
C PHE A 153 3.10 -7.33 -3.33
N ARG A 154 2.06 -7.80 -2.62
CA ARG A 154 2.06 -9.12 -1.95
C ARG A 154 1.43 -10.21 -2.81
N GLY A 155 0.45 -9.84 -3.63
CA GLY A 155 -0.18 -10.73 -4.60
C GLY A 155 0.69 -10.96 -5.83
N TYR A 156 1.03 -9.88 -6.56
CA TYR A 156 1.70 -9.98 -7.85
C TYR A 156 3.24 -10.05 -7.74
N LEU A 157 3.87 -8.99 -7.23
CA LEU A 157 5.34 -8.85 -7.22
C LEU A 157 6.02 -9.88 -6.31
N PHE A 158 5.59 -9.98 -5.05
CA PHE A 158 6.17 -10.89 -4.07
C PHE A 158 6.06 -12.35 -4.54
N HIS A 159 4.90 -12.76 -5.08
CA HIS A 159 4.74 -14.10 -5.61
C HIS A 159 5.74 -14.38 -6.74
N GLY A 160 5.81 -13.49 -7.74
CA GLY A 160 6.69 -13.69 -8.89
C GLY A 160 8.17 -13.69 -8.51
N PHE A 161 8.61 -12.73 -7.70
CA PHE A 161 9.99 -12.64 -7.25
C PHE A 161 10.39 -13.79 -6.32
N SER A 162 9.51 -14.24 -5.43
CA SER A 162 9.81 -15.32 -4.48
C SER A 162 10.07 -16.67 -5.18
N ARG A 163 9.53 -16.85 -6.38
CA ARG A 163 9.72 -18.03 -7.25
C ARG A 163 10.83 -17.85 -8.30
N SER A 164 11.55 -16.74 -8.25
CA SER A 164 12.70 -16.45 -9.11
C SER A 164 14.03 -16.70 -8.40
N PHE A 165 15.14 -16.31 -9.02
CA PHE A 165 16.47 -16.37 -8.42
C PHE A 165 16.58 -15.59 -7.10
N LEU A 166 15.71 -14.59 -6.87
CA LEU A 166 15.66 -13.83 -5.61
C LEU A 166 15.25 -14.70 -4.41
N ARG A 167 14.49 -15.78 -4.65
CA ARG A 167 13.91 -16.64 -3.60
C ARG A 167 13.03 -15.82 -2.63
N PRO A 168 12.37 -16.43 -1.62
CA PRO A 168 11.52 -15.67 -0.71
C PRO A 168 12.23 -14.53 0.03
N ALA A 169 13.47 -14.74 0.48
CA ALA A 169 14.22 -13.72 1.22
C ALA A 169 14.52 -12.47 0.36
N GLY A 170 15.00 -12.65 -0.87
CA GLY A 170 15.24 -11.52 -1.78
C GLY A 170 13.95 -10.83 -2.18
N ALA A 171 12.86 -11.58 -2.38
CA ALA A 171 11.55 -11.01 -2.66
C ALA A 171 11.05 -10.11 -1.52
N VAL A 172 11.18 -10.53 -0.25
CA VAL A 172 10.84 -9.71 0.92
C VAL A 172 11.53 -8.35 0.85
N ILE A 173 12.85 -8.34 0.67
CA ILE A 173 13.64 -7.10 0.65
C ILE A 173 13.26 -6.22 -0.55
N VAL A 174 13.23 -6.80 -1.75
CA VAL A 174 12.95 -6.04 -2.98
C VAL A 174 11.55 -5.45 -2.95
N THR A 175 10.51 -6.21 -2.62
CA THR A 175 9.14 -5.66 -2.60
C THR A 175 8.93 -4.65 -1.49
N SER A 176 9.60 -4.80 -0.36
CA SER A 176 9.53 -3.81 0.73
C SER A 176 10.24 -2.51 0.36
N LEU A 177 11.38 -2.57 -0.33
CA LEU A 177 12.07 -1.40 -0.87
C LEU A 177 11.21 -0.68 -1.91
N LEU A 178 10.68 -1.43 -2.89
CA LEU A 178 9.78 -0.88 -3.91
C LEU A 178 8.56 -0.19 -3.27
N TRP A 179 7.99 -0.79 -2.23
CA TRP A 179 6.86 -0.21 -1.50
C TRP A 179 7.24 1.09 -0.78
N GLY A 180 8.41 1.15 -0.12
CA GLY A 180 8.90 2.41 0.47
C GLY A 180 9.16 3.50 -0.59
N MET A 181 9.70 3.14 -1.75
CA MET A 181 10.05 4.10 -2.81
C MET A 181 8.85 4.76 -3.48
N VAL A 182 7.66 4.14 -3.45
CA VAL A 182 6.43 4.78 -3.98
C VAL A 182 5.80 5.77 -2.99
N HIS A 183 6.44 6.04 -1.86
CA HIS A 183 6.00 7.00 -0.86
C HIS A 183 6.95 8.21 -0.70
N PRO A 184 7.37 8.88 -1.79
CA PRO A 184 8.35 9.98 -1.73
C PRO A 184 7.83 11.23 -1.02
N GLN A 185 6.51 11.33 -0.76
CA GLN A 185 5.90 12.42 -0.02
C GLN A 185 6.27 12.45 1.46
N TYR A 186 6.82 11.36 2.01
CA TYR A 186 7.21 11.27 3.41
C TYR A 186 8.72 11.45 3.59
N GLU A 187 9.09 11.93 4.78
CA GLU A 187 10.47 12.00 5.22
C GLU A 187 11.15 10.63 5.28
N LEU A 188 12.49 10.60 5.12
CA LEU A 188 13.26 9.36 5.05
C LEU A 188 13.05 8.41 6.24
N TYR A 189 12.81 8.95 7.44
CA TYR A 189 12.55 8.13 8.63
C TYR A 189 11.20 7.40 8.56
N LEU A 190 10.18 8.03 7.96
CA LEU A 190 8.88 7.38 7.72
C LEU A 190 9.00 6.37 6.59
N ILE A 191 9.74 6.68 5.52
CA ILE A 191 10.03 5.73 4.44
C ILE A 191 10.74 4.48 5.01
N ALA A 192 11.66 4.64 5.96
CA ALA A 192 12.31 3.52 6.64
C ALA A 192 11.31 2.69 7.49
N ILE A 193 10.35 3.34 8.16
CA ILE A 193 9.27 2.65 8.89
C ILE A 193 8.36 1.89 7.91
N ILE A 194 8.00 2.50 6.78
CA ILE A 194 7.22 1.88 5.70
C ILE A 194 7.97 0.67 5.14
N PHE A 195 9.29 0.77 4.93
CA PHE A 195 10.10 -0.38 4.54
C PHE A 195 10.01 -1.53 5.56
N CYS A 196 10.10 -1.23 6.87
CA CYS A 196 9.96 -2.23 7.92
C CYS A 196 8.55 -2.85 8.00
N GLN A 197 7.49 -2.04 7.81
CA GLN A 197 6.12 -2.52 7.63
C GLN A 197 6.02 -3.41 6.38
N GLY A 198 6.77 -3.05 5.34
CA GLY A 198 6.97 -3.81 4.12
C GLY A 198 7.33 -5.26 4.39
N ILE A 199 8.41 -5.41 5.16
CA ILE A 199 8.94 -6.70 5.61
C ILE A 199 7.90 -7.43 6.44
N MET A 200 7.30 -6.77 7.43
CA MET A 200 6.29 -7.35 8.31
C MET A 200 5.11 -7.95 7.53
N LEU A 201 4.59 -7.22 6.54
CA LEU A 201 3.51 -7.68 5.67
C LEU A 201 3.95 -8.86 4.79
N CYS A 202 5.17 -8.86 4.26
CA CYS A 202 5.69 -10.02 3.53
C CYS A 202 5.85 -11.26 4.42
N LEU A 203 6.28 -11.10 5.69
CA LEU A 203 6.36 -12.21 6.64
C LEU A 203 4.97 -12.76 6.96
N ALA A 204 3.96 -11.90 7.12
CA ALA A 204 2.57 -12.32 7.27
C ALA A 204 2.09 -13.09 6.04
N ARG A 205 2.35 -12.55 4.85
CA ARG A 205 2.02 -13.18 3.57
C ARG A 205 2.65 -14.57 3.43
N MET A 206 3.88 -14.77 3.89
CA MET A 206 4.56 -16.06 3.88
C MET A 206 3.96 -17.05 4.89
N HIS A 207 3.62 -16.57 6.08
CA HIS A 207 3.08 -17.40 7.15
C HIS A 207 1.65 -17.87 6.86
N THR A 208 0.77 -16.97 6.41
CA THR A 208 -0.66 -17.25 6.25
C THR A 208 -1.04 -17.67 4.84
N ASN A 209 -0.17 -17.42 3.87
CA ASN A 209 -0.48 -17.51 2.45
C ASN A 209 -1.79 -16.77 2.10
N SER A 210 -1.98 -15.57 2.63
CA SER A 210 -3.19 -14.76 2.45
C SER A 210 -2.83 -13.29 2.24
N ILE A 211 -3.30 -12.70 1.15
CA ILE A 211 -3.25 -11.23 1.00
C ILE A 211 -4.31 -10.55 1.85
N LEU A 212 -5.42 -11.22 2.20
CA LEU A 212 -6.45 -10.63 3.04
C LEU A 212 -5.93 -10.34 4.46
N THR A 213 -5.08 -11.20 5.03
CA THR A 213 -4.36 -10.89 6.28
C THR A 213 -3.56 -9.59 6.13
N CYS A 214 -2.84 -9.43 5.02
CA CYS A 214 -2.00 -8.27 4.76
C CYS A 214 -2.86 -6.99 4.59
N VAL A 215 -3.98 -7.08 3.88
CA VAL A 215 -4.94 -5.97 3.70
C VAL A 215 -5.46 -5.49 5.06
N LEU A 216 -5.83 -6.41 5.96
CA LEU A 216 -6.34 -6.05 7.28
C LEU A 216 -5.26 -5.45 8.19
N MET A 217 -4.03 -5.96 8.12
CA MET A 217 -2.88 -5.37 8.82
C MET A 217 -2.59 -3.96 8.30
N HIS A 218 -2.58 -3.77 6.98
CA HIS A 218 -2.33 -2.48 6.35
C HIS A 218 -3.46 -1.48 6.64
N ALA A 219 -4.72 -1.91 6.58
CA ALA A 219 -5.85 -1.09 7.02
C ALA A 219 -5.70 -0.64 8.49
N LEU A 220 -5.24 -1.50 9.40
CA LEU A 220 -4.95 -1.14 10.80
C LEU A 220 -3.83 -0.09 10.91
N ILE A 221 -2.77 -0.22 10.10
CA ILE A 221 -1.71 0.80 10.01
C ILE A 221 -2.31 2.15 9.59
N ASN A 222 -3.13 2.16 8.53
CA ASN A 222 -3.71 3.39 7.99
C ASN A 222 -4.73 4.01 8.95
N ILE A 223 -5.56 3.19 9.62
CA ILE A 223 -6.46 3.64 10.69
C ILE A 223 -5.68 4.33 11.80
N THR A 224 -4.52 3.79 12.18
CA THR A 224 -3.69 4.37 13.24
C THR A 224 -3.10 5.71 12.81
N VAL A 225 -2.61 5.81 11.57
CA VAL A 225 -2.10 7.08 11.01
C VAL A 225 -3.21 8.13 10.95
N VAL A 226 -4.36 7.78 10.36
CA VAL A 226 -5.52 8.67 10.24
C VAL A 226 -6.04 9.10 11.62
N GLY A 227 -6.19 8.16 12.55
CA GLY A 227 -6.66 8.44 13.91
C GLY A 227 -5.73 9.38 14.67
N LYS A 228 -4.40 9.21 14.52
CA LYS A 228 -3.41 10.14 15.05
C LYS A 228 -3.53 11.53 14.43
N THR A 229 -3.73 11.62 13.12
CA THR A 229 -3.91 12.90 12.42
C THR A 229 -5.17 13.63 12.89
N ILE A 230 -6.31 12.94 12.95
CA ILE A 230 -7.57 13.51 13.46
C ILE A 230 -7.38 13.99 14.89
N TYR A 231 -6.80 13.15 15.75
CA TYR A 231 -6.56 13.53 17.14
C TYR A 231 -5.69 14.78 17.26
N TYR A 232 -4.61 14.86 16.48
CA TYR A 232 -3.71 16.00 16.48
C TYR A 232 -4.40 17.28 16.03
N VAL A 233 -5.12 17.24 14.91
CA VAL A 233 -5.76 18.42 14.32
C VAL A 233 -6.91 18.93 15.20
N GLU A 234 -7.76 18.03 15.70
CA GLU A 234 -8.97 18.43 16.42
C GLU A 234 -8.73 18.77 17.90
N PHE A 235 -7.66 18.25 18.53
CA PHE A 235 -7.49 18.35 19.98
C PHE A 235 -6.12 18.86 20.45
N VAL A 236 -5.12 18.96 19.57
CA VAL A 236 -3.75 19.37 19.96
C VAL A 236 -3.28 20.63 19.24
N ALA A 237 -3.62 20.78 17.96
CA ALA A 237 -3.20 21.92 17.14
C ALA A 237 -4.08 23.18 17.33
N VAL A 238 -5.16 23.07 18.09
CA VAL A 238 -6.07 24.16 18.50
C VAL A 238 -5.58 24.79 19.80
#